data_AF-A0AAU9G6W8-F1
#
_entry.id   AF-A0AAU9G6W8-F1
#
_cell.length_a   1.000
_cell.length_b   1.000
_cell.length_c   1.000
_cell.angle_alpha   90.00
_cell.angle_beta   90.00
_cell.angle_gamma   90.00
#
_symmetry.space_group_name_H-M   'P 1'
#
loop_
_entity.id
_entity.type
_entity.pdbx_description
1 polymer ?
#
loop_
_entity_poly.entity_id
_entity_poly.type
_entity_poly.pdbx_seq_one_letter_code
_entity_poly.pdbx_strand_id
1 'polypeptide(L)'
;MDTPQGSEAEFIVKYRQEYYDLSKFMHKHPGGINTLKGLNQADMTARFMKAPPHSDAAMYLMKEYKVKPEDSRVPKTKARHQGRRVDNGQDSQEQEQEQQPREPEDKNNNQLDESMEHLVDWSKAMLPQIANITTCYDEWVHKPVDRPLRLFGPWYLEMLTKTPWWLVPTFWIPVIMWCAWEDIYSSWQDKSQLAVFIAYFLFGVLLWTFLEYTLHRWVFHIKLESNSGPWICTFHFMIHGLHHKVPFDPMRLVFPPLPGAFLAMLIYTPLSYFLIQPRIVLSGALAGYLCYDMMHYYLHYGNPSFRHIVHMKRYHYQHHFTHQDLGYGISSPLWDVVFKTRIHLRKLKYQLRWS
;
A
#
# COMPACT_ATOMS: atom_id res chain seq x y z
N MET A 1 11.91 9.25 20.82
CA MET A 1 11.17 8.68 21.96
C MET A 1 10.96 7.22 21.63
N ASP A 2 11.85 6.38 22.16
CA ASP A 2 11.79 4.93 21.96
C ASP A 2 10.63 4.39 22.80
N THR A 3 9.55 3.98 22.13
CA THR A 3 8.55 3.12 22.75
C THR A 3 9.21 1.78 23.09
N PRO A 4 9.06 1.27 24.32
CA PRO A 4 9.62 -0.01 24.70
C PRO A 4 9.00 -1.09 23.80
N GLN A 5 9.84 -1.91 23.16
CA GLN A 5 9.45 -3.17 22.53
C GLN A 5 8.90 -4.09 23.63
N GLY A 6 7.62 -3.93 23.98
CA GLY A 6 6.87 -5.02 24.58
C GLY A 6 6.92 -6.17 23.57
N SER A 7 7.35 -7.35 24.00
CA SER A 7 7.34 -8.55 23.17
C SER A 7 5.91 -8.73 22.63
N GLU A 8 5.68 -8.37 21.37
CA GLU A 8 4.42 -8.70 20.70
C GLU A 8 4.23 -10.21 20.85
N ALA A 9 3.06 -10.61 21.34
CA ALA A 9 2.77 -12.01 21.55
C ALA A 9 2.94 -12.76 20.22
N GLU A 10 3.79 -13.79 20.23
CA GLU A 10 4.15 -14.53 19.04
C GLU A 10 2.90 -15.12 18.36
N PHE A 11 2.78 -14.87 17.05
CA PHE A 11 1.68 -15.34 16.21
C PHE A 11 2.23 -16.13 15.03
N ILE A 12 2.44 -17.43 15.23
CA ILE A 12 2.94 -18.32 14.18
C ILE A 12 1.78 -19.10 13.56
N VAL A 13 1.78 -19.21 12.24
CA VAL A 13 0.83 -20.03 11.48
C VAL A 13 1.58 -21.03 10.63
N LYS A 14 0.96 -22.19 10.37
CA LYS A 14 1.45 -23.16 9.40
C LYS A 14 0.65 -23.04 8.10
N TYR A 15 1.33 -23.02 6.97
CA TYR A 15 0.72 -23.00 5.63
C TYR A 15 1.52 -23.88 4.69
N ARG A 16 0.89 -24.88 4.07
CA ARG A 16 1.53 -25.84 3.16
C ARG A 16 2.87 -26.37 3.69
N GLN A 17 2.86 -26.86 4.93
CA GLN A 17 4.01 -27.42 5.65
C GLN A 17 5.09 -26.43 6.12
N GLU A 18 5.03 -25.17 5.68
CA GLU A 18 5.95 -24.12 6.11
C GLU A 18 5.36 -23.28 7.25
N TYR A 19 6.21 -22.63 8.04
CA TYR A 19 5.81 -21.78 9.16
C TYR A 19 6.02 -20.30 8.84
N TYR A 20 5.10 -19.45 9.32
CA TYR A 20 5.13 -18.00 9.12
C TYR A 20 4.85 -17.28 10.44
N ASP A 21 5.69 -16.31 10.80
CA ASP A 21 5.52 -15.44 11.96
C ASP A 21 4.82 -14.14 11.53
N LEU A 22 3.52 -14.06 11.80
CA LEU A 22 2.69 -12.93 11.41
C LEU A 22 2.57 -11.86 12.52
N SER A 23 3.33 -11.95 13.62
CA SER A 23 3.18 -11.07 14.79
C SER A 23 3.16 -9.59 14.39
N LYS A 24 4.10 -9.18 13.53
CA LYS A 24 4.22 -7.81 13.01
C LYS A 24 3.29 -7.50 11.84
N PHE A 25 2.68 -8.51 11.21
CA PHE A 25 1.77 -8.34 10.08
C PHE A 25 0.31 -8.19 10.50
N MET A 26 -0.08 -8.68 11.67
CA MET A 26 -1.47 -8.77 12.08
C MET A 26 -2.25 -7.44 11.95
N HIS A 27 -1.64 -6.34 12.38
CA HIS A 27 -2.24 -5.00 12.30
C HIS A 27 -2.17 -4.39 10.88
N LYS A 28 -1.27 -4.90 10.04
CA LYS A 28 -1.09 -4.52 8.63
C LYS A 28 -1.99 -5.32 7.68
N HIS A 29 -2.58 -6.42 8.17
CA HIS A 29 -3.36 -7.34 7.34
C HIS A 29 -4.56 -6.62 6.68
N PRO A 30 -4.68 -6.62 5.33
CA PRO A 30 -5.75 -5.90 4.64
C PRO A 30 -7.17 -6.35 5.02
N GLY A 31 -7.32 -7.61 5.43
CA GLY A 31 -8.58 -8.16 5.94
C GLY A 31 -8.88 -7.84 7.41
N GLY A 32 -7.99 -7.16 8.13
CA GLY A 32 -8.11 -6.88 9.56
C GLY A 32 -7.64 -8.02 10.46
N ILE A 33 -7.37 -7.71 11.73
CA ILE A 33 -6.88 -8.67 12.73
C ILE A 33 -7.91 -9.74 13.09
N ASN A 34 -9.19 -9.39 13.03
CA ASN A 34 -10.28 -10.29 13.36
C ASN A 34 -10.43 -11.45 12.37
N THR A 35 -9.89 -11.34 11.14
CA THR A 35 -9.84 -12.47 10.20
C THR A 35 -8.76 -13.48 10.56
N LEU A 36 -7.79 -13.13 11.40
CA LEU A 36 -6.71 -14.02 11.83
C LEU A 36 -7.03 -14.74 13.15
N LYS A 37 -8.11 -14.36 13.84
CA LYS A 37 -8.50 -14.97 15.11
C LYS A 37 -8.58 -16.51 15.01
N GLY A 38 -7.96 -17.17 15.98
CA GLY A 38 -7.91 -18.63 16.09
C GLY A 38 -6.87 -19.32 15.20
N LEU A 39 -6.01 -18.58 14.49
CA LEU A 39 -4.95 -19.16 13.67
C LEU A 39 -3.60 -19.30 14.39
N ASN A 40 -3.42 -18.70 15.58
CA ASN A 40 -2.14 -18.82 16.28
C ASN A 40 -1.84 -20.29 16.59
N GLN A 41 -0.65 -20.74 16.19
CA GLN A 41 -0.17 -22.12 16.27
C GLN A 41 -1.04 -23.14 15.52
N ALA A 42 -1.85 -22.69 14.55
CA ALA A 42 -2.73 -23.56 13.75
C ALA A 42 -2.26 -23.67 12.29
N ASP A 43 -2.68 -24.75 11.63
CA ASP A 43 -2.55 -24.90 10.18
C ASP A 43 -3.67 -24.11 9.50
N MET A 44 -3.30 -23.03 8.81
CA MET A 44 -4.23 -22.16 8.12
C MET A 44 -4.52 -22.61 6.69
N THR A 45 -3.88 -23.66 6.17
CA THR A 45 -3.97 -24.10 4.76
C THR A 45 -5.42 -24.22 4.31
N ALA A 46 -6.23 -25.05 4.98
CA ALA A 46 -7.63 -25.24 4.59
C ALA A 46 -8.48 -23.94 4.65
N ARG A 47 -8.18 -23.03 5.58
CA ARG A 47 -8.89 -21.75 5.70
C ARG A 47 -8.45 -20.76 4.62
N PHE A 48 -7.16 -20.73 4.33
CA PHE A 48 -6.55 -19.92 3.28
C PHE A 48 -7.09 -20.32 1.91
N MET A 49 -7.22 -21.62 1.66
CA MET A 49 -7.83 -22.21 0.46
C MET A 49 -9.31 -21.86 0.26
N LYS A 50 -10.08 -21.81 1.36
CA LYS A 50 -11.51 -21.49 1.33
C LYS A 50 -11.78 -19.98 1.30
N ALA A 51 -10.78 -19.16 1.63
CA ALA A 51 -10.89 -17.73 1.53
C ALA A 51 -10.97 -17.31 0.05
N PRO A 52 -11.44 -16.09 -0.26
CA PRO A 52 -11.22 -15.52 -1.59
C PRO A 52 -9.74 -15.65 -1.97
N PRO A 53 -9.42 -15.95 -3.25
CA PRO A 53 -8.05 -16.06 -3.71
C PRO A 53 -7.23 -14.85 -3.29
N HIS A 54 -6.04 -15.10 -2.75
CA HIS A 54 -5.08 -14.05 -2.48
C HIS A 54 -4.38 -13.73 -3.80
N SER A 55 -4.08 -12.45 -4.02
CA SER A 55 -3.34 -12.01 -5.20
C SER A 55 -1.89 -12.48 -5.18
N ASP A 56 -1.22 -12.40 -6.32
CA ASP A 56 0.23 -12.60 -6.42
C ASP A 56 1.01 -11.70 -5.46
N ALA A 57 0.62 -10.42 -5.37
CA ALA A 57 1.21 -9.46 -4.45
C ALA A 57 1.09 -9.88 -2.98
N ALA A 58 -0.07 -10.42 -2.57
CA ALA A 58 -0.29 -10.90 -1.21
C ALA A 58 0.52 -12.18 -0.92
N MET A 59 0.56 -13.11 -1.88
CA MET A 59 1.37 -14.34 -1.77
C MET A 59 2.87 -14.02 -1.72
N TYR A 60 3.29 -13.03 -2.48
CA TYR A 60 4.65 -12.53 -2.50
C TYR A 60 5.04 -11.90 -1.15
N LEU A 61 4.21 -10.99 -0.63
CA LEU A 61 4.42 -10.34 0.68
C LEU A 61 4.44 -11.35 1.83
N MET A 62 3.64 -12.42 1.77
CA MET A 62 3.62 -13.46 2.81
C MET A 62 4.99 -14.10 3.04
N LYS A 63 5.86 -14.14 2.01
CA LYS A 63 7.21 -14.73 2.13
C LYS A 63 8.11 -13.96 3.09
N GLU A 64 7.89 -12.65 3.28
CA GLU A 64 8.62 -11.84 4.26
C GLU A 64 8.52 -12.39 5.68
N TYR A 65 7.42 -13.09 5.96
CA TYR A 65 7.10 -13.60 7.28
C TYR A 65 7.46 -15.07 7.45
N LYS A 66 8.08 -15.71 6.45
CA LYS A 66 8.46 -17.12 6.52
C LYS A 66 9.54 -17.33 7.60
N VAL A 67 9.29 -18.25 8.51
CA VAL A 67 10.25 -18.66 9.55
C VAL A 67 11.36 -19.48 8.89
N LYS A 68 12.62 -19.11 9.14
CA LYS A 68 13.77 -19.84 8.58
C LYS A 68 13.98 -21.15 9.35
N PRO A 69 14.47 -22.22 8.69
CA PRO A 69 14.65 -23.53 9.35
C PRO A 69 15.62 -23.52 10.54
N GLU A 70 16.55 -22.57 10.58
CA GLU A 70 17.53 -22.37 11.65
C GLU A 70 16.93 -21.75 12.92
N ASP A 71 15.65 -21.40 12.85
CA ASP A 71 14.95 -20.68 13.89
C ASP A 71 14.25 -21.62 14.86
N SER A 72 14.72 -21.64 16.11
CA SER A 72 14.23 -22.54 17.17
C SER A 72 12.78 -22.31 17.63
N ARG A 73 12.05 -21.41 16.96
CA ARG A 73 10.67 -20.98 17.23
C ARG A 73 9.58 -21.93 16.68
N VAL A 74 9.95 -22.96 15.93
CA VAL A 74 8.99 -23.94 15.41
C VAL A 74 8.53 -24.91 16.53
N PRO A 75 7.21 -25.18 16.69
CA PRO A 75 6.73 -26.19 17.60
C PRO A 75 7.35 -27.56 17.26
N LYS A 76 8.17 -28.11 18.17
CA LYS A 76 8.71 -29.46 18.03
C LYS A 76 7.57 -30.47 18.15
N THR A 77 7.00 -30.90 17.03
CA THR A 77 6.15 -32.09 16.99
C THR A 77 7.02 -33.29 17.39
N LYS A 78 6.77 -33.86 18.57
CA LYS A 78 7.36 -35.13 19.00
C LYS A 78 6.83 -36.24 18.08
N ALA A 79 7.51 -36.49 16.97
CA ALA A 79 7.33 -37.72 16.22
C ALA A 79 7.92 -38.87 17.05
N ARG A 80 7.05 -39.57 17.77
CA ARG A 80 7.39 -40.77 18.53
C ARG A 80 7.51 -41.94 17.55
N HIS A 81 8.64 -42.07 16.87
CA HIS A 81 8.97 -43.33 16.20
C HIS A 81 9.74 -44.24 17.16
N GLN A 82 8.99 -45.15 17.79
CA GLN A 82 9.54 -46.37 18.36
C GLN A 82 10.17 -47.19 17.24
N GLY A 83 11.44 -47.51 17.39
CA GLY A 83 12.17 -48.34 16.45
C GLY A 83 11.76 -49.80 16.50
N ARG A 84 11.97 -50.50 15.39
CA ARG A 84 12.37 -51.90 15.39
C ARG A 84 13.21 -52.17 14.14
N ARG A 85 14.50 -52.42 14.37
CA ARG A 85 15.40 -53.10 13.43
C ARG A 85 14.90 -54.53 13.27
N VAL A 86 14.70 -54.98 12.04
CA VAL A 86 14.84 -56.39 11.65
C VAL A 86 15.57 -56.39 10.31
N ASP A 87 16.64 -57.18 10.28
CA ASP A 87 17.53 -57.44 9.16
C ASP A 87 17.04 -58.71 8.44
N ASN A 88 17.03 -58.69 7.09
CA ASN A 88 17.35 -59.79 6.17
C ASN A 88 16.67 -59.64 4.79
N GLY A 89 17.48 -59.77 3.74
CA GLY A 89 17.27 -60.75 2.66
C GLY A 89 16.32 -60.42 1.50
N GLN A 90 16.94 -60.02 0.39
CA GLN A 90 16.66 -60.30 -1.04
C GLN A 90 15.25 -60.69 -1.56
N ASP A 91 14.94 -59.98 -2.66
CA ASP A 91 14.29 -60.37 -3.91
C ASP A 91 12.76 -60.26 -4.11
N SER A 92 12.47 -59.64 -5.27
CA SER A 92 11.30 -59.76 -6.15
C SER A 92 10.18 -58.72 -6.04
N GLN A 93 10.21 -57.82 -7.02
CA GLN A 93 9.12 -57.20 -7.78
C GLN A 93 7.68 -57.35 -7.26
N GLU A 94 7.04 -56.22 -6.95
CA GLU A 94 5.69 -55.88 -7.40
C GLU A 94 5.48 -54.36 -7.26
N GLN A 95 5.16 -53.69 -8.38
CA GLN A 95 4.84 -52.27 -8.43
C GLN A 95 3.38 -52.08 -8.06
N GLU A 96 3.08 -51.74 -6.80
CA GLU A 96 1.82 -51.11 -6.43
C GLU A 96 2.02 -49.59 -6.44
N GLN A 97 1.45 -48.95 -7.47
CA GLN A 97 1.27 -47.50 -7.50
C GLN A 97 0.24 -47.11 -6.43
N GLU A 98 0.71 -46.75 -5.23
CA GLU A 98 -0.07 -45.97 -4.28
C GLU A 98 -0.41 -44.61 -4.92
N GLN A 99 -1.63 -44.49 -5.44
CA GLN A 99 -2.23 -43.21 -5.79
C GLN A 99 -2.41 -42.39 -4.52
N GLN A 100 -1.47 -41.47 -4.27
CA GLN A 100 -1.70 -40.36 -3.35
C GLN A 100 -3.02 -39.65 -3.72
N PRO A 101 -3.90 -39.34 -2.76
CA PRO A 101 -5.09 -38.56 -3.05
C PRO A 101 -4.65 -37.23 -3.66
N ARG A 102 -5.14 -36.91 -4.86
CA ARG A 102 -4.97 -35.56 -5.43
C ARG A 102 -5.55 -34.58 -4.43
N GLU A 103 -4.66 -33.83 -3.77
CA GLU A 103 -5.06 -32.65 -3.04
C GLU A 103 -5.82 -31.73 -4.03
N PRO A 104 -6.94 -31.11 -3.61
CA PRO A 104 -7.69 -30.23 -4.49
C PRO A 104 -6.75 -29.15 -5.05
N GLU A 105 -6.71 -29.02 -6.38
CA GLU A 105 -5.85 -28.05 -7.08
C GLU A 105 -6.01 -26.66 -6.46
N ASP A 106 -4.92 -26.15 -5.91
CA ASP A 106 -4.89 -24.84 -5.30
C ASP A 106 -4.82 -23.75 -6.36
N LYS A 107 -5.89 -22.95 -6.45
CA LYS A 107 -5.98 -21.78 -7.34
C LYS A 107 -4.98 -20.66 -7.01
N ASN A 108 -4.33 -20.70 -5.84
CA ASN A 108 -3.27 -19.80 -5.41
C ASN A 108 -1.86 -20.39 -5.65
N ASN A 109 -1.72 -21.46 -6.45
CA ASN A 109 -0.42 -22.01 -6.84
C ASN A 109 0.27 -21.21 -7.95
N ASN A 110 0.20 -19.88 -7.88
CA ASN A 110 0.82 -19.02 -8.87
C ASN A 110 2.33 -19.28 -8.86
N GLN A 111 2.92 -19.54 -10.03
CA GLN A 111 4.37 -19.60 -10.18
C GLN A 111 4.90 -18.18 -9.92
N LEU A 112 5.27 -17.90 -8.68
CA LEU A 112 5.75 -16.60 -8.25
C LEU A 112 7.19 -16.45 -8.73
N ASP A 113 7.42 -15.59 -9.72
CA ASP A 113 8.77 -15.25 -10.16
C ASP A 113 9.50 -14.41 -9.11
N GLU A 114 10.55 -14.99 -8.53
CA GLU A 114 11.47 -14.38 -7.56
C GLU A 114 12.75 -13.85 -8.23
N SER A 115 12.87 -13.98 -9.55
CA SER A 115 14.06 -13.61 -10.31
C SER A 115 14.43 -12.13 -10.19
N MET A 116 13.57 -11.24 -9.70
CA MET A 116 13.88 -9.81 -9.71
C MET A 116 14.55 -9.29 -8.44
N GLU A 117 14.38 -9.94 -7.29
CA GLU A 117 14.86 -9.36 -6.01
C GLU A 117 16.39 -9.38 -5.86
N HIS A 118 17.08 -10.29 -6.54
CA HIS A 118 18.54 -10.34 -6.51
C HIS A 118 19.19 -9.22 -7.34
N LEU A 119 18.40 -8.48 -8.13
CA LEU A 119 18.88 -7.37 -8.96
C LEU A 119 19.19 -6.11 -8.13
N VAL A 120 18.71 -6.05 -6.88
CA VAL A 120 18.95 -4.93 -5.95
C VAL A 120 19.45 -5.42 -4.60
N ASP A 121 20.31 -4.62 -3.99
CA ASP A 121 20.81 -4.80 -2.63
C ASP A 121 20.03 -3.89 -1.66
N TRP A 122 19.15 -4.49 -0.87
CA TRP A 122 18.31 -3.82 0.13
C TRP A 122 19.09 -3.15 1.27
N SER A 123 20.38 -3.50 1.47
CA SER A 123 21.24 -2.84 2.45
C SER A 123 21.80 -1.49 1.96
N LYS A 124 21.68 -1.22 0.66
CA LYS A 124 22.21 -0.01 0.00
C LYS A 124 21.10 0.95 -0.43
N ALA A 125 21.52 2.15 -0.84
CA ALA A 125 20.60 3.15 -1.39
C ALA A 125 19.95 2.65 -2.69
N MET A 126 18.62 2.79 -2.81
CA MET A 126 17.84 2.21 -3.89
C MET A 126 17.87 3.02 -5.18
N LEU A 127 17.88 4.36 -5.12
CA LEU A 127 17.80 5.19 -6.33
C LEU A 127 18.94 4.91 -7.34
N PRO A 128 20.22 4.76 -6.93
CA PRO A 128 21.29 4.39 -7.86
C PRO A 128 21.13 2.99 -8.47
N GLN A 129 20.35 2.11 -7.84
CA GLN A 129 20.15 0.73 -8.25
C GLN A 129 18.96 0.55 -9.21
N ILE A 130 18.10 1.56 -9.39
CA ILE A 130 16.94 1.48 -10.31
C ILE A 130 17.36 1.14 -11.74
N ALA A 131 18.55 1.58 -12.17
CA ALA A 131 19.10 1.25 -13.49
C ALA A 131 19.28 -0.27 -13.72
N ASN A 132 19.48 -1.06 -12.66
CA ASN A 132 19.68 -2.51 -12.76
C ASN A 132 18.37 -3.30 -12.93
N ILE A 133 17.23 -2.66 -12.64
CA ILE A 133 15.91 -3.29 -12.66
C ILE A 133 14.98 -2.70 -13.71
N THR A 134 15.44 -1.80 -14.57
CA THR A 134 14.58 -1.10 -15.56
C THR A 134 13.79 -2.06 -16.45
N THR A 135 14.40 -3.16 -16.88
CA THR A 135 13.78 -4.15 -17.78
C THR A 135 12.57 -4.86 -17.19
N CYS A 136 12.48 -4.93 -15.87
CA CYS A 136 11.41 -5.59 -15.13
C CYS A 136 10.78 -4.69 -14.05
N TYR A 137 11.02 -3.38 -14.15
CA TYR A 137 10.71 -2.40 -13.13
C TYR A 137 9.23 -2.38 -12.75
N ASP A 138 8.35 -2.38 -13.76
CA ASP A 138 6.90 -2.31 -13.57
C ASP A 138 6.37 -3.50 -12.77
N GLU A 139 6.90 -4.70 -13.01
CA GLU A 139 6.53 -5.87 -12.22
C GLU A 139 7.17 -5.83 -10.82
N TRP A 140 8.44 -5.43 -10.72
CA TRP A 140 9.17 -5.37 -9.45
C TRP A 140 8.57 -4.38 -8.45
N VAL A 141 8.18 -3.17 -8.91
CA VAL A 141 7.69 -2.08 -8.06
C VAL A 141 6.32 -2.38 -7.47
N HIS A 142 5.51 -3.17 -8.18
CA HIS A 142 4.16 -3.55 -7.79
C HIS A 142 4.08 -4.83 -6.95
N LYS A 143 5.22 -5.46 -6.64
CA LYS A 143 5.34 -6.58 -5.69
C LYS A 143 5.74 -6.06 -4.30
N PRO A 144 4.79 -5.84 -3.38
CA PRO A 144 5.03 -5.18 -2.10
C PRO A 144 5.89 -6.03 -1.17
N VAL A 145 6.71 -5.37 -0.36
CA VAL A 145 7.51 -5.99 0.71
C VAL A 145 7.35 -5.21 2.02
N ASP A 146 7.61 -5.87 3.16
CA ASP A 146 7.66 -5.25 4.49
C ASP A 146 9.12 -5.14 4.97
N ARG A 147 9.91 -4.29 4.30
CA ARG A 147 11.34 -4.11 4.58
C ARG A 147 11.68 -2.62 4.71
N PRO A 148 12.67 -2.25 5.53
CA PRO A 148 13.27 -0.94 5.45
C PRO A 148 13.88 -0.70 4.07
N LEU A 149 13.69 0.49 3.52
CA LEU A 149 14.29 0.94 2.26
C LEU A 149 14.99 2.28 2.47
N ARG A 150 16.14 2.46 1.82
CA ARG A 150 16.90 3.71 1.82
C ARG A 150 16.98 4.28 0.41
N LEU A 151 16.71 5.55 0.19
CA LEU A 151 16.74 6.15 -1.15
C LEU A 151 18.13 6.68 -1.53
N PHE A 152 18.81 7.32 -0.59
CA PHE A 152 20.08 8.02 -0.78
C PHE A 152 21.19 7.49 0.14
N GLY A 153 22.41 7.40 -0.38
CA GLY A 153 23.60 6.97 0.38
C GLY A 153 24.04 7.95 1.47
N PRO A 154 23.97 9.28 1.26
CA PRO A 154 24.18 10.27 2.32
C PRO A 154 22.97 10.37 3.26
N TRP A 155 23.20 10.47 4.58
CA TRP A 155 22.12 10.48 5.58
C TRP A 155 21.26 11.75 5.53
N TYR A 156 21.84 12.90 5.18
CA TYR A 156 21.13 14.17 5.12
C TYR A 156 20.14 14.23 3.96
N LEU A 157 20.49 13.67 2.79
CA LEU A 157 19.54 13.51 1.68
C LEU A 157 18.42 12.54 2.06
N GLU A 158 18.76 11.46 2.76
CA GLU A 158 17.77 10.48 3.23
C GLU A 158 16.72 11.10 4.15
N MET A 159 17.12 12.02 5.02
CA MET A 159 16.20 12.73 5.91
C MET A 159 15.17 13.57 5.14
N LEU A 160 15.56 14.15 4.00
CA LEU A 160 14.64 14.92 3.14
C LEU A 160 13.57 14.04 2.47
N THR A 161 13.72 12.72 2.48
CA THR A 161 12.74 11.78 1.92
C THR A 161 11.69 11.31 2.91
N LYS A 162 11.85 11.67 4.19
CA LYS A 162 10.99 11.22 5.28
C LYS A 162 10.05 12.33 5.71
N THR A 163 8.78 12.20 5.37
CA THR A 163 7.73 13.17 5.68
C THR A 163 6.77 12.57 6.70
N PRO A 164 6.82 12.96 7.98
CA PRO A 164 5.82 12.51 8.94
C PRO A 164 4.46 13.13 8.60
N TRP A 165 3.37 12.40 8.82
CA TRP A 165 2.03 12.82 8.42
C TRP A 165 1.64 14.22 8.92
N TRP A 166 2.04 14.59 10.14
CA TRP A 166 1.69 15.87 10.77
C TRP A 166 2.40 17.08 10.16
N LEU A 167 3.48 16.87 9.40
CA LEU A 167 4.20 17.96 8.74
C LEU A 167 3.35 18.58 7.62
N VAL A 168 2.56 17.76 6.93
CA VAL A 168 1.67 18.18 5.84
C VAL A 168 0.60 19.18 6.33
N PRO A 169 -0.27 18.88 7.32
CA PRO A 169 -1.23 19.85 7.83
C PRO A 169 -0.55 21.07 8.47
N THR A 170 0.58 20.89 9.17
CA THR A 170 1.32 22.01 9.78
C THR A 170 1.77 23.03 8.73
N PHE A 171 2.19 22.56 7.55
CA PHE A 171 2.58 23.44 6.45
C PHE A 171 1.37 24.00 5.70
N TRP A 172 0.42 23.14 5.32
CA TRP A 172 -0.64 23.50 4.38
C TRP A 172 -1.80 24.27 5.01
N ILE A 173 -2.13 24.05 6.29
CA ILE A 173 -3.23 24.79 6.95
C ILE A 173 -2.93 26.30 6.95
N PRO A 174 -1.75 26.78 7.40
CA PRO A 174 -1.43 28.21 7.31
C PRO A 174 -1.48 28.76 5.89
N VAL A 175 -1.01 28.01 4.89
CA VAL A 175 -1.04 28.43 3.48
C VAL A 175 -2.49 28.56 2.97
N ILE A 176 -3.34 27.57 3.24
CA ILE A 176 -4.77 27.58 2.87
C ILE A 176 -5.47 28.76 3.52
N MET A 177 -5.25 28.96 4.83
CA MET A 177 -5.83 30.06 5.59
C MET A 177 -5.38 31.41 5.06
N TRP A 178 -4.09 31.57 4.74
CA TRP A 178 -3.55 32.79 4.14
C TRP A 178 -4.20 33.09 2.78
N CYS A 179 -4.27 32.10 1.88
CA CYS A 179 -4.91 32.25 0.58
C CYS A 179 -6.40 32.61 0.69
N ALA A 180 -7.12 32.01 1.65
CA ALA A 180 -8.53 32.33 1.90
C ALA A 180 -8.71 33.72 2.53
N TRP A 181 -7.85 34.08 3.48
CA TRP A 181 -7.92 35.36 4.21
C TRP A 181 -7.70 36.55 3.30
N GLU A 182 -6.68 36.51 2.44
CA GLU A 182 -6.37 37.60 1.49
C GLU A 182 -7.56 37.91 0.58
N ASP A 183 -8.29 36.89 0.14
CA ASP A 183 -9.44 37.04 -0.73
C ASP A 183 -10.67 37.60 0.01
N ILE A 184 -10.95 37.07 1.21
CA ILE A 184 -12.01 37.57 2.09
C ILE A 184 -11.74 39.04 2.45
N TYR A 185 -10.54 39.37 2.92
CA TYR A 185 -10.18 40.72 3.36
C TYR A 185 -10.29 41.75 2.22
N SER A 186 -9.83 41.40 1.01
CA SER A 186 -9.87 42.31 -0.14
C SER A 186 -11.26 42.48 -0.73
N SER A 187 -12.14 41.48 -0.60
CA SER A 187 -13.45 41.50 -1.24
C SER A 187 -14.58 41.97 -0.33
N TRP A 188 -14.51 41.75 0.99
CA TRP A 188 -15.65 41.85 1.92
C TRP A 188 -16.33 43.23 2.00
N GLN A 189 -17.32 43.44 1.14
CA GLN A 189 -18.17 44.63 1.09
C GLN A 189 -19.67 44.25 1.04
N ASP A 190 -20.02 43.02 0.63
CA ASP A 190 -21.42 42.56 0.49
C ASP A 190 -21.59 41.07 0.86
N LYS A 191 -22.76 40.71 1.41
CA LYS A 191 -23.15 39.34 1.78
C LYS A 191 -23.14 38.37 0.60
N SER A 192 -23.36 38.87 -0.63
CA SER A 192 -23.28 38.06 -1.86
C SER A 192 -21.89 37.41 -2.06
N GLN A 193 -20.84 38.02 -1.52
CA GLN A 193 -19.46 37.56 -1.68
C GLN A 193 -19.13 36.31 -0.87
N LEU A 194 -19.81 36.08 0.26
CA LEU A 194 -19.67 34.83 1.00
C LEU A 194 -20.17 33.64 0.17
N ALA A 195 -21.28 33.80 -0.55
CA ALA A 195 -21.82 32.76 -1.41
C ALA A 195 -20.87 32.49 -2.59
N VAL A 196 -20.31 33.54 -3.19
CA VAL A 196 -19.28 33.43 -4.24
C VAL A 196 -18.05 32.69 -3.72
N PHE A 197 -17.54 33.07 -2.54
CA PHE A 197 -16.42 32.40 -1.91
C PHE A 197 -16.68 30.91 -1.71
N ILE A 198 -17.80 30.55 -1.08
CA ILE A 198 -18.16 29.14 -0.83
C ILE A 198 -18.26 28.37 -2.15
N ALA A 199 -18.89 28.94 -3.18
CA ALA A 199 -19.05 28.29 -4.47
C ALA A 199 -17.69 28.00 -5.14
N TYR A 200 -16.79 28.98 -5.23
CA TYR A 200 -15.47 28.79 -5.83
C TYR A 200 -14.55 27.92 -4.98
N PHE A 201 -14.68 27.98 -3.65
CA PHE A 201 -13.93 27.11 -2.75
C PHE A 201 -14.34 25.65 -2.94
N LEU A 202 -15.65 25.36 -2.96
CA LEU A 202 -16.17 24.01 -3.23
C LEU A 202 -15.84 23.54 -4.64
N PHE A 203 -15.83 24.44 -5.63
CA PHE A 203 -15.34 24.13 -6.96
C PHE A 203 -13.85 23.74 -6.94
N GLY A 204 -13.02 24.43 -6.16
CA GLY A 204 -11.63 24.06 -5.93
C GLY A 204 -11.48 22.67 -5.31
N VAL A 205 -12.28 22.34 -4.29
CA VAL A 205 -12.31 20.99 -3.69
C VAL A 205 -12.71 19.94 -4.73
N LEU A 206 -13.76 20.20 -5.52
CA LEU A 206 -14.19 19.28 -6.58
C LEU A 206 -13.10 19.09 -7.64
N LEU A 207 -12.46 20.19 -8.07
CA LEU A 207 -11.35 20.16 -9.01
C LEU A 207 -10.18 19.34 -8.47
N TRP A 208 -9.88 19.46 -7.17
CA TRP A 208 -8.89 18.59 -6.53
C TRP A 208 -9.29 17.13 -6.65
N THR A 209 -10.53 16.73 -6.35
CA THR A 209 -10.92 15.31 -6.46
C THR A 209 -10.75 14.76 -7.88
N PHE A 210 -10.94 15.62 -8.89
CA PHE A 210 -10.68 15.26 -10.28
C PHE A 210 -9.19 15.11 -10.54
N LEU A 211 -8.38 16.06 -10.05
CA LEU A 211 -6.92 16.03 -10.18
C LEU A 211 -6.30 14.82 -9.44
N GLU A 212 -6.80 14.49 -8.25
CA GLU A 212 -6.47 13.27 -7.52
C GLU A 212 -6.63 12.05 -8.43
N TYR A 213 -7.81 11.89 -9.03
CA TYR A 213 -8.08 10.77 -9.93
C TYR A 213 -7.15 10.77 -11.15
N THR A 214 -6.94 11.92 -11.78
CA THR A 214 -6.14 11.99 -13.00
C THR A 214 -4.65 11.74 -12.74
N LEU A 215 -4.09 12.33 -11.69
CA LEU A 215 -2.72 12.10 -11.26
C LEU A 215 -2.54 10.64 -10.85
N HIS A 216 -3.45 10.10 -10.02
CA HIS A 216 -3.31 8.74 -9.55
C HIS A 216 -3.38 7.72 -10.70
N ARG A 217 -4.26 7.93 -11.67
CA ARG A 217 -4.41 7.03 -12.81
C ARG A 217 -3.29 7.13 -13.85
N TRP A 218 -2.98 8.34 -14.31
CA TRP A 218 -2.13 8.52 -15.50
C TRP A 218 -0.69 8.93 -15.20
N VAL A 219 -0.42 9.41 -13.98
CA VAL A 219 0.94 9.80 -13.57
C VAL A 219 1.51 8.79 -12.59
N PHE A 220 0.76 8.46 -11.53
CA PHE A 220 1.23 7.57 -10.48
C PHE A 220 1.13 6.09 -10.84
N HIS A 221 0.20 5.70 -11.73
CA HIS A 221 0.09 4.35 -12.30
C HIS A 221 0.42 4.32 -13.79
N ILE A 222 1.37 5.16 -14.23
CA ILE A 222 1.90 5.04 -15.59
C ILE A 222 2.59 3.67 -15.74
N LYS A 223 2.14 2.88 -16.72
CA LYS A 223 2.77 1.59 -17.03
C LYS A 223 4.09 1.83 -17.73
N LEU A 224 5.18 1.33 -17.16
CA LEU A 224 6.51 1.44 -17.75
C LEU A 224 6.89 0.15 -18.48
N GLU A 225 7.33 0.29 -19.73
CA GLU A 225 7.78 -0.84 -20.56
C GLU A 225 9.24 -1.22 -20.26
N SER A 226 9.67 -2.42 -20.66
CA SER A 226 11.02 -2.94 -20.41
C SER A 226 12.15 -2.13 -21.07
N ASN A 227 11.83 -1.31 -22.07
CA ASN A 227 12.74 -0.37 -22.74
C ASN A 227 12.73 1.03 -22.10
N SER A 228 11.96 1.26 -21.03
CA SER A 228 11.89 2.55 -20.33
C SER A 228 13.25 2.91 -19.74
N GLY A 229 13.63 4.19 -19.87
CA GLY A 229 14.90 4.68 -19.36
C GLY A 229 14.97 4.70 -17.82
N PRO A 230 16.15 4.55 -17.20
CA PRO A 230 16.30 4.60 -15.75
C PRO A 230 15.73 5.87 -15.10
N TRP A 231 15.80 7.00 -15.79
CA TRP A 231 15.30 8.28 -15.27
C TRP A 231 13.78 8.31 -15.05
N ILE A 232 12.99 7.76 -15.99
CA ILE A 232 11.53 7.72 -15.83
C ILE A 232 11.11 6.70 -14.78
N CYS A 233 11.81 5.55 -14.69
CA CYS A 233 11.59 4.58 -13.62
C CYS A 233 11.93 5.17 -12.24
N THR A 234 13.00 5.96 -12.16
CA THR A 234 13.39 6.67 -10.93
C THR A 234 12.34 7.70 -10.54
N PHE A 235 11.87 8.50 -11.50
CA PHE A 235 10.81 9.48 -11.28
C PHE A 235 9.52 8.82 -10.77
N HIS A 236 9.04 7.78 -11.46
CA HIS A 236 7.86 7.00 -11.05
C HIS A 236 8.05 6.41 -9.64
N PHE A 237 9.24 5.88 -9.35
CA PHE A 237 9.56 5.31 -8.04
C PHE A 237 9.42 6.36 -6.94
N MET A 238 9.92 7.57 -7.16
CA MET A 238 9.88 8.65 -6.17
C MET A 238 8.49 9.20 -5.91
N ILE A 239 7.60 9.22 -6.90
CA ILE A 239 6.27 9.85 -6.75
C ILE A 239 5.19 8.88 -6.23
N HIS A 240 5.29 7.58 -6.54
CA HIS A 240 4.28 6.59 -6.12
C HIS A 240 4.79 5.15 -6.03
N GLY A 241 5.73 4.76 -6.90
CA GLY A 241 6.23 3.38 -6.93
C GLY A 241 6.82 2.92 -5.59
N LEU A 242 7.50 3.81 -4.86
CA LEU A 242 8.00 3.54 -3.52
C LEU A 242 6.88 3.19 -2.54
N HIS A 243 5.75 3.89 -2.62
CA HIS A 243 4.59 3.62 -1.78
C HIS A 243 3.98 2.24 -2.08
N HIS A 244 3.91 1.83 -3.35
CA HIS A 244 3.48 0.47 -3.70
C HIS A 244 4.48 -0.62 -3.29
N LYS A 245 5.78 -0.32 -3.38
CA LYS A 245 6.83 -1.29 -3.04
C LYS A 245 6.97 -1.52 -1.53
N VAL A 246 6.92 -0.46 -0.73
CA VAL A 246 6.99 -0.51 0.74
C VAL A 246 5.76 0.17 1.38
N PRO A 247 4.55 -0.41 1.24
CA PRO A 247 3.29 0.25 1.60
C PRO A 247 3.14 0.51 3.10
N PHE A 248 3.99 -0.10 3.93
CA PHE A 248 3.94 0.03 5.38
C PHE A 248 4.95 1.04 5.94
N ASP A 249 5.69 1.78 5.11
CA ASP A 249 6.59 2.85 5.57
C ASP A 249 5.84 4.16 5.91
N PRO A 250 5.69 4.50 7.21
CA PRO A 250 4.86 5.64 7.63
C PRO A 250 5.47 6.99 7.31
N MET A 251 6.72 7.04 6.86
CA MET A 251 7.42 8.29 6.55
C MET A 251 7.47 8.57 5.04
N ARG A 252 6.99 7.63 4.19
CA ARG A 252 7.10 7.72 2.73
C ARG A 252 5.78 7.46 2.00
N LEU A 253 4.69 7.84 2.66
CA LEU A 253 3.33 7.80 2.11
C LEU A 253 2.87 9.19 1.67
N VAL A 254 2.92 10.16 2.58
CA VAL A 254 2.40 11.51 2.32
C VAL A 254 3.34 12.31 1.43
N PHE A 255 2.79 13.23 0.64
CA PHE A 255 3.60 13.99 -0.31
C PHE A 255 4.44 15.07 0.41
N PRO A 256 5.77 15.16 0.20
CA PRO A 256 6.60 16.15 0.88
C PRO A 256 6.17 17.60 0.54
N PRO A 257 6.04 18.52 1.52
CA PRO A 257 5.46 19.84 1.27
C PRO A 257 6.18 20.71 0.24
N LEU A 258 7.52 20.69 0.19
CA LEU A 258 8.29 21.53 -0.76
C LEU A 258 8.10 21.08 -2.22
N PRO A 259 8.30 19.78 -2.57
CA PRO A 259 7.85 19.24 -3.86
C PRO A 259 6.36 19.50 -4.14
N GLY A 260 5.50 19.39 -3.12
CA GLY A 260 4.07 19.65 -3.23
C GLY A 260 3.76 21.10 -3.63
N ALA A 261 4.43 22.07 -3.02
CA ALA A 261 4.32 23.49 -3.35
C ALA A 261 4.80 23.79 -4.76
N PHE A 262 5.91 23.18 -5.18
CA PHE A 262 6.38 23.30 -6.56
C PHE A 262 5.35 22.77 -7.56
N LEU A 263 4.81 21.56 -7.33
CA LEU A 263 3.79 20.96 -8.20
C LEU A 263 2.49 21.78 -8.19
N ALA A 264 2.06 22.25 -7.02
CA ALA A 264 0.89 23.11 -6.89
C ALA A 264 1.06 24.39 -7.72
N MET A 265 2.21 25.06 -7.65
CA MET A 265 2.50 26.25 -8.46
C MET A 265 2.57 25.96 -9.96
N LEU A 266 3.16 24.82 -10.34
CA LEU A 266 3.24 24.37 -11.74
C LEU A 266 1.84 24.17 -12.35
N ILE A 267 0.90 23.61 -11.59
CA ILE A 267 -0.49 23.40 -12.03
C ILE A 267 -1.31 24.69 -11.93
N TYR A 268 -1.16 25.43 -10.84
CA TYR A 268 -1.93 26.65 -10.55
C TYR A 268 -1.65 27.78 -11.53
N THR A 269 -0.37 28.04 -11.85
CA THR A 269 0.03 29.20 -12.66
C THR A 269 -0.69 29.25 -14.01
N PRO A 270 -0.65 28.21 -14.87
CA PRO A 270 -1.39 28.24 -16.14
C PRO A 270 -2.91 28.27 -15.94
N LEU A 271 -3.43 27.54 -14.95
CA LEU A 271 -4.87 27.50 -14.68
C LEU A 271 -5.41 28.87 -14.22
N SER A 272 -4.60 29.63 -13.49
CA SER A 272 -4.99 30.93 -12.93
C SER A 272 -5.39 31.96 -13.98
N TYR A 273 -4.86 31.85 -15.21
CA TYR A 273 -5.23 32.73 -16.33
C TYR A 273 -6.65 32.48 -16.88
N PHE A 274 -7.25 31.34 -16.56
CA PHE A 274 -8.59 30.95 -17.05
C PHE A 274 -9.67 30.99 -15.96
N LEU A 275 -9.29 31.19 -14.70
CA LEU A 275 -10.21 31.21 -13.57
C LEU A 275 -10.60 32.65 -13.21
N ILE A 276 -11.88 32.86 -12.90
CA ILE A 276 -12.39 34.15 -12.43
C ILE A 276 -11.87 34.45 -11.03
N GLN A 277 -11.92 33.47 -10.12
CA GLN A 277 -11.47 33.59 -8.72
C GLN A 277 -10.33 32.59 -8.43
N PRO A 278 -9.15 32.74 -9.06
CA PRO A 278 -8.10 31.72 -9.03
C PRO A 278 -7.60 31.41 -7.61
N ARG A 279 -7.50 32.43 -6.73
CA ARG A 279 -7.00 32.25 -5.36
C ARG A 279 -7.97 31.47 -4.47
N ILE A 280 -9.28 31.71 -4.58
CA ILE A 280 -10.31 30.94 -3.85
C ILE A 280 -10.30 29.49 -4.31
N VAL A 281 -10.24 29.27 -5.63
CA VAL A 281 -10.15 27.92 -6.21
C VAL A 281 -8.88 27.21 -5.75
N LEU A 282 -7.73 27.90 -5.69
CA LEU A 282 -6.49 27.36 -5.14
C LEU A 282 -6.66 26.97 -3.67
N SER A 283 -7.24 27.83 -2.83
CA SER A 283 -7.48 27.54 -1.42
C SER A 283 -8.36 26.29 -1.24
N GLY A 284 -9.44 26.19 -2.02
CA GLY A 284 -10.30 25.01 -2.05
C GLY A 284 -9.59 23.75 -2.54
N ALA A 285 -8.77 23.86 -3.60
CA ALA A 285 -8.01 22.73 -4.13
C ALA A 285 -6.95 22.24 -3.14
N LEU A 286 -6.23 23.14 -2.47
CA LEU A 286 -5.26 22.81 -1.42
C LEU A 286 -5.93 22.18 -0.20
N ALA A 287 -7.13 22.64 0.18
CA ALA A 287 -7.93 22.00 1.22
C ALA A 287 -8.35 20.58 0.81
N GLY A 288 -8.78 20.40 -0.44
CA GLY A 288 -9.05 19.07 -1.01
C GLY A 288 -7.83 18.16 -0.95
N TYR A 289 -6.66 18.65 -1.36
CA TYR A 289 -5.38 17.94 -1.29
C TYR A 289 -5.03 17.52 0.13
N LEU A 290 -5.14 18.44 1.10
CA LEU A 290 -4.85 18.14 2.49
C LEU A 290 -5.78 17.04 3.01
N CYS A 291 -7.08 17.11 2.69
CA CYS A 291 -8.03 16.06 3.05
C CYS A 291 -7.66 14.72 2.41
N TYR A 292 -7.29 14.72 1.12
CA TYR A 292 -6.82 13.53 0.41
C TYR A 292 -5.61 12.89 1.09
N ASP A 293 -4.56 13.66 1.35
CA ASP A 293 -3.27 13.12 1.81
C ASP A 293 -3.40 12.57 3.24
N MET A 294 -4.17 13.28 4.09
CA MET A 294 -4.49 12.81 5.44
C MET A 294 -5.42 11.61 5.44
N MET A 295 -6.41 11.57 4.54
CA MET A 295 -7.26 10.41 4.37
C MET A 295 -6.44 9.21 3.91
N HIS A 296 -5.58 9.37 2.90
CA HIS A 296 -4.70 8.33 2.39
C HIS A 296 -3.84 7.73 3.51
N TYR A 297 -3.19 8.59 4.30
CA TYR A 297 -2.41 8.15 5.46
C TYR A 297 -3.28 7.39 6.47
N TYR A 298 -4.47 7.91 6.79
CA TYR A 298 -5.39 7.26 7.73
C TYR A 298 -5.96 5.94 7.21
N LEU A 299 -6.13 5.77 5.90
CA LEU A 299 -6.53 4.49 5.30
C LEU A 299 -5.47 3.41 5.55
N HIS A 300 -4.18 3.77 5.50
CA HIS A 300 -3.09 2.82 5.76
C HIS A 300 -2.91 2.54 7.26
N TYR A 301 -2.86 3.57 8.11
CA TYR A 301 -2.44 3.44 9.52
C TYR A 301 -3.56 3.55 10.56
N GLY A 302 -4.73 4.05 10.18
CA GLY A 302 -5.87 4.23 11.08
C GLY A 302 -6.70 2.97 11.29
N ASN A 303 -7.52 2.97 12.35
CA ASN A 303 -8.57 1.98 12.60
C ASN A 303 -9.95 2.65 12.46
N PRO A 304 -10.46 2.85 11.23
CA PRO A 304 -11.69 3.59 11.01
C PRO A 304 -12.92 2.85 11.55
N SER A 305 -13.82 3.59 12.19
CA SER A 305 -15.14 3.10 12.61
C SER A 305 -16.27 3.63 11.71
N PHE A 306 -16.09 4.80 11.10
CA PHE A 306 -17.08 5.42 10.22
C PHE A 306 -17.22 4.65 8.91
N ARG A 307 -18.46 4.29 8.54
CA ARG A 307 -18.79 3.40 7.43
C ARG A 307 -18.14 3.80 6.10
N HIS A 308 -18.09 5.09 5.78
CA HIS A 308 -17.48 5.55 4.53
C HIS A 308 -15.97 5.33 4.53
N ILE A 309 -15.27 5.69 5.61
CA ILE A 309 -13.81 5.51 5.70
C ILE A 309 -13.45 4.01 5.76
N VAL A 310 -14.27 3.18 6.42
CA VAL A 310 -14.11 1.72 6.37
C VAL A 310 -14.27 1.18 4.95
N HIS A 311 -15.22 1.71 4.17
CA HIS A 311 -15.37 1.37 2.76
C HIS A 311 -14.11 1.78 1.98
N MET A 312 -13.64 3.01 2.15
CA MET A 312 -12.47 3.52 1.43
C MET A 312 -11.17 2.80 1.82
N LYS A 313 -10.98 2.43 3.09
CA LYS A 313 -9.82 1.63 3.53
C LYS A 313 -9.79 0.28 2.80
N ARG A 314 -10.94 -0.38 2.72
CA ARG A 314 -11.08 -1.65 1.99
C ARG A 314 -10.91 -1.47 0.48
N TYR A 315 -11.42 -0.36 -0.06
CA TYR A 315 -11.32 -0.03 -1.48
C TYR A 315 -9.86 0.18 -1.88
N HIS A 316 -9.15 1.00 -1.11
CA HIS A 316 -7.73 1.31 -1.31
C HIS A 316 -6.82 0.09 -1.13
N TYR A 317 -7.10 -0.76 -0.13
CA TYR A 317 -6.36 -2.01 0.01
C TYR A 317 -6.57 -2.98 -1.15
N GLN A 318 -7.77 -3.02 -1.73
CA GLN A 318 -7.97 -3.81 -2.96
C GLN A 318 -7.20 -3.21 -4.13
N HIS A 319 -7.09 -1.89 -4.23
CA HIS A 319 -6.24 -1.24 -5.23
C HIS A 319 -4.76 -1.65 -5.05
N HIS A 320 -4.19 -1.50 -3.85
CA HIS A 320 -2.80 -1.85 -3.57
C HIS A 320 -2.45 -3.31 -3.84
N PHE A 321 -3.30 -4.21 -3.33
CA PHE A 321 -2.94 -5.61 -3.22
C PHE A 321 -3.64 -6.48 -4.25
N THR A 322 -4.66 -6.04 -4.97
CA THR A 322 -5.47 -6.92 -5.85
C THR A 322 -5.71 -6.36 -7.25
N HIS A 323 -6.00 -5.07 -7.37
CA HIS A 323 -6.45 -4.43 -8.62
C HIS A 323 -5.74 -3.08 -8.80
N GLN A 324 -4.46 -3.11 -9.18
CA GLN A 324 -3.64 -1.90 -9.31
C GLN A 324 -4.07 -1.01 -10.50
N ASP A 325 -4.86 -1.56 -11.42
CA ASP A 325 -5.45 -0.89 -12.58
C ASP A 325 -6.88 -0.36 -12.34
N LEU A 326 -7.38 -0.45 -11.12
CA LEU A 326 -8.71 0.02 -10.71
C LEU A 326 -8.63 0.77 -9.38
N GLY A 327 -9.66 1.55 -9.06
CA GLY A 327 -9.81 2.16 -7.75
C GLY A 327 -8.86 3.32 -7.47
N TYR A 328 -8.75 4.25 -8.42
CA TYR A 328 -7.83 5.39 -8.33
C TYR A 328 -8.35 6.49 -7.38
N GLY A 329 -9.64 6.50 -7.04
CA GLY A 329 -10.18 7.43 -6.05
C GLY A 329 -9.83 7.03 -4.62
N ILE A 330 -9.06 7.87 -3.92
CA ILE A 330 -8.68 7.69 -2.52
C ILE A 330 -9.67 8.41 -1.59
N SER A 331 -10.01 9.66 -1.92
CA SER A 331 -10.98 10.45 -1.16
C SER A 331 -12.41 9.95 -1.39
N SER A 332 -12.73 9.57 -2.63
CA SER A 332 -14.03 9.01 -3.00
C SER A 332 -13.97 8.24 -4.32
N PRO A 333 -14.87 7.27 -4.57
CA PRO A 333 -14.92 6.52 -5.83
C PRO A 333 -15.69 7.27 -6.93
N LEU A 334 -15.94 8.58 -6.79
CA LEU A 334 -16.78 9.36 -7.72
C LEU A 334 -16.28 9.23 -9.17
N TRP A 335 -15.00 9.53 -9.39
CA TRP A 335 -14.39 9.51 -10.72
C TRP A 335 -14.16 8.09 -11.23
N ASP A 336 -13.96 7.12 -10.33
CA ASP A 336 -13.94 5.70 -10.72
C ASP A 336 -15.28 5.24 -11.28
N VAL A 337 -16.41 5.75 -10.77
CA VAL A 337 -17.73 5.47 -11.33
C VAL A 337 -17.87 6.13 -12.71
N VAL A 338 -17.50 7.41 -12.82
CA VAL A 338 -17.61 8.19 -14.07
C VAL A 338 -16.79 7.55 -15.20
N PHE A 339 -15.55 7.14 -14.90
CA PHE A 339 -14.61 6.60 -15.87
C PHE A 339 -14.54 5.06 -15.89
N LYS A 340 -15.46 4.38 -15.19
CA LYS A 340 -15.60 2.92 -15.16
C LYS A 340 -14.35 2.16 -14.69
N THR A 341 -13.64 2.71 -13.71
CA THR A 341 -12.47 2.08 -13.06
C THR A 341 -12.77 1.64 -11.62
N ARG A 342 -14.05 1.42 -11.29
CA ARG A 342 -14.48 1.12 -9.92
C ARG A 342 -14.18 -0.30 -9.48
N ILE A 343 -13.63 -0.46 -8.27
CA ILE A 343 -13.53 -1.76 -7.59
C ILE A 343 -14.88 -2.14 -6.94
N HIS A 344 -15.38 -3.33 -7.26
CA HIS A 344 -16.58 -3.88 -6.66
C HIS A 344 -16.26 -4.67 -5.39
N LEU A 345 -16.35 -3.99 -4.24
CA LEU A 345 -16.12 -4.63 -2.95
C LEU A 345 -17.23 -5.63 -2.58
N ARG A 346 -16.82 -6.84 -2.18
CA ARG A 346 -17.72 -7.84 -1.59
C ARG A 346 -18.40 -7.29 -0.32
N LYS A 347 -19.68 -7.61 -0.12
CA LYS A 347 -20.37 -7.35 1.15
C LYS A 347 -19.81 -8.26 2.24
N LEU A 348 -19.41 -7.67 3.38
CA LEU A 348 -18.94 -8.45 4.53
C LEU A 348 -20.09 -8.73 5.49
N LYS A 349 -20.03 -9.89 6.16
CA LYS A 349 -20.98 -10.27 7.22
C LYS A 349 -20.68 -9.58 8.56
N TYR A 350 -19.47 -9.04 8.71
CA TYR A 350 -18.99 -8.37 9.92
C TYR A 350 -18.08 -7.20 9.52
N GLN A 351 -17.87 -6.27 10.46
CA GLN A 351 -16.94 -5.17 10.29
C GLN A 351 -15.51 -5.63 10.58
N LEU A 352 -14.56 -5.23 9.72
CA LEU A 352 -13.15 -5.47 9.93
C LEU A 352 -12.60 -4.54 11.02
N ARG A 353 -11.60 -5.01 11.76
CA ARG A 353 -10.85 -4.22 12.76
C ARG A 353 -9.37 -4.37 12.49
N TRP A 354 -8.60 -3.31 12.68
CA TRP A 354 -7.14 -3.31 12.47
C TRP A 354 -6.35 -3.10 13.75
N SER A 355 -7.02 -2.70 14.83
CA SER A 355 -6.55 -2.75 16.21
C SER A 355 -7.66 -3.18 17.17
#